data_AF-A0A8S9NBG6-F1
#
_entry.id   AF-A0A8S9NBG6-F1
#
_cell.length_a   1.000
_cell.length_b   1.000
_cell.length_c   1.000
_cell.angle_alpha   90.00
_cell.angle_beta   90.00
_cell.angle_gamma   90.00
#
_symmetry.space_group_name_H-M   'P 1'
#
loop_
_entity.id
_entity.type
_entity.pdbx_description
1 polymer ?
#
loop_
_entity_poly.entity_id
_entity_poly.type
_entity_poly.pdbx_seq_one_letter_code
_entity_poly.pdbx_strand_id
1 'polypeptide(L)'
;MASAMLMFHKRAMRDPSPYSTKIAFLEHWFVKMWKRKSSQQFRISRLKNVPQNEEPGDCGVYALKYIECKATGCGFEGLSDQCIPAMRIKLAAEIYDEVSGL
;
A
#
# COMPACT_ATOMS: atom_id res chain seq x y z
N MET A 1 5.08 -10.61 0.57
CA MET A 1 3.87 -9.76 0.74
C MET A 1 3.57 -9.47 2.21
N ALA A 2 3.52 -10.47 3.10
CA ALA A 2 3.23 -10.27 4.53
C ALA A 2 4.12 -9.21 5.21
N SER A 3 5.44 -9.29 5.05
CA SER A 3 6.38 -8.30 5.62
C SER A 3 6.14 -6.88 5.12
N ALA A 4 5.75 -6.72 3.85
CA ALA A 4 5.42 -5.41 3.29
C ALA A 4 4.11 -4.85 3.84
N MET A 5 3.10 -5.70 4.04
CA MET A 5 1.86 -5.29 4.69
C MET A 5 2.10 -4.90 6.16
N LEU A 6 2.98 -5.63 6.85
CA LEU A 6 3.37 -5.29 8.21
C LEU A 6 4.15 -3.97 8.28
N MET A 7 5.06 -3.72 7.34
CA MET A 7 5.70 -2.42 7.18
C MET A 7 4.66 -1.30 7.02
N PHE A 8 3.69 -1.46 6.12
CA PHE A 8 2.61 -0.47 5.95
C PHE A 8 1.79 -0.28 7.23
N HIS A 9 1.43 -1.36 7.92
CA HIS A 9 0.71 -1.28 9.19
C HIS A 9 1.51 -0.50 10.25
N LYS A 10 2.80 -0.84 10.44
CA LYS A 10 3.69 -0.14 11.38
C LYS A 10 3.78 1.35 11.05
N ARG A 11 3.96 1.70 9.77
CA ARG A 11 3.99 3.10 9.32
C ARG A 11 2.66 3.80 9.62
N ALA A 12 1.53 3.15 9.35
CA ALA A 12 0.20 3.70 9.60
C ALA A 12 -0.04 4.07 11.08
N MET A 13 0.54 3.29 12.00
CA MET A 13 0.39 3.46 13.45
C MET A 13 1.35 4.49 14.08
N ARG A 14 2.24 5.11 13.30
CA ARG A 14 3.14 6.18 13.80
C ARG A 14 2.35 7.45 14.12
N ASP A 15 2.91 8.26 15.02
CA ASP A 15 2.41 9.61 15.32
C ASP A 15 3.53 10.66 15.09
N PRO A 16 3.40 11.53 14.07
CA PRO A 16 2.34 11.56 13.06
C PRO A 16 2.48 10.41 12.04
N SER A 17 1.34 9.93 11.53
CA SER A 17 1.31 8.91 10.48
C SER A 17 1.69 9.54 9.13
N PRO A 18 2.50 8.88 8.29
CA PRO A 18 2.78 9.33 6.93
C PRO A 18 1.59 9.09 5.98
N TYR A 19 0.53 8.42 6.45
CA TYR A 19 -0.63 8.07 5.63
C TYR A 19 -1.83 8.92 5.94
N SER A 20 -2.63 9.17 4.90
CA SER A 20 -3.91 9.85 5.04
C SER A 20 -4.88 9.00 5.86
N THR A 21 -5.77 9.66 6.60
CA THR A 21 -6.85 9.02 7.38
C THR A 21 -7.88 8.26 6.52
N LYS A 22 -7.75 8.33 5.19
CA LYS A 22 -8.63 7.65 4.23
C LYS A 22 -8.27 6.18 3.99
N ILE A 23 -7.12 5.73 4.51
CA ILE A 23 -6.70 4.33 4.38
C ILE A 23 -6.94 3.59 5.68
N ALA A 24 -7.85 2.63 5.62
CA ALA A 24 -7.97 1.59 6.62
C ALA A 24 -7.25 0.34 6.09
N PHE A 25 -6.10 0.02 6.68
CA PHE A 25 -5.57 -1.34 6.56
C PHE A 25 -6.54 -2.25 7.32
N LEU A 26 -7.18 -3.17 6.59
CA LEU A 26 -8.30 -3.96 7.10
C LEU A 26 -7.85 -4.95 8.17
N GLU A 27 -7.75 -4.47 9.40
CA GLU A 27 -7.62 -5.32 10.57
C GLU A 27 -8.94 -6.04 10.85
N HIS A 28 -8.83 -7.25 11.40
CA HIS A 28 -10.01 -8.07 11.70
C HIS A 28 -10.98 -7.35 12.67
N TRP A 29 -10.46 -6.51 13.57
CA TRP A 29 -11.28 -5.70 14.47
C TRP A 29 -12.03 -4.57 13.75
N PHE A 30 -11.40 -3.93 12.76
CA PHE A 30 -12.01 -2.86 11.96
C PHE A 30 -13.17 -3.40 11.12
N VAL A 31 -12.98 -4.56 10.48
CA VAL A 31 -14.03 -5.25 9.72
C VAL A 31 -15.21 -5.63 10.63
N LYS A 32 -14.93 -6.12 11.84
CA LYS A 32 -15.96 -6.44 12.85
C LYS A 32 -16.73 -5.21 13.33
N MET A 33 -16.03 -4.09 13.58
CA MET A 33 -16.64 -2.82 13.98
C MET A 33 -17.54 -2.26 12.87
N TRP A 34 -17.07 -2.28 11.63
CA TRP A 34 -17.81 -1.75 10.48
C TRP A 34 -19.11 -2.52 10.22
N LYS A 35 -19.05 -3.85 10.26
CA LYS A 35 -20.21 -4.75 10.08
C LYS A 35 -21.35 -4.44 11.05
N ARG A 36 -21.04 -3.87 12.23
CA ARG A 36 -22.01 -3.52 13.27
C ARG A 36 -22.60 -2.11 13.14
N LYS A 37 -22.01 -1.20 12.35
CA LYS A 37 -22.33 0.23 12.38
C LYS A 37 -22.76 0.85 11.05
N SER A 38 -22.47 0.24 9.90
CA SER A 38 -22.66 0.92 8.62
C SER A 38 -23.88 0.41 7.85
N SER A 39 -24.91 1.26 7.71
CA SER A 39 -25.91 1.15 6.63
C SER A 39 -25.36 1.65 5.28
N GLN A 40 -24.14 2.21 5.25
CA GLN A 40 -23.50 2.74 4.06
C GLN A 40 -22.82 1.61 3.27
N GLN A 41 -23.02 1.65 1.95
CA GLN A 41 -22.40 0.72 1.00
C GLN A 41 -21.02 1.23 0.56
N PHE A 42 -20.09 0.32 0.32
CA PHE A 42 -18.79 0.67 -0.24
C PHE A 42 -18.94 1.12 -1.69
N ARG A 43 -18.32 2.25 -2.04
CA ARG A 43 -18.13 2.63 -3.42
C ARG A 43 -16.89 1.93 -3.98
N ILE A 44 -17.11 0.98 -4.89
CA ILE A 44 -16.02 0.33 -5.63
C ILE A 44 -15.64 1.23 -6.79
N SER A 45 -14.34 1.49 -6.96
CA SER A 45 -13.83 2.26 -8.10
C SER A 45 -12.61 1.57 -8.70
N ARG A 46 -12.49 1.66 -10.02
CA ARG A 46 -11.33 1.22 -10.78
C ARG A 46 -10.73 2.44 -11.47
N LEU A 47 -9.48 2.74 -11.14
CA LEU A 47 -8.78 3.88 -11.74
C LEU A 47 -8.40 3.55 -13.19
N LYS A 48 -8.50 4.57 -14.05
CA LYS A 48 -8.07 4.52 -15.44
C LYS A 48 -6.74 5.28 -15.58
N ASN A 49 -6.00 5.00 -16.66
CA ASN A 49 -4.74 5.70 -17.00
C ASN A 49 -3.69 5.62 -15.88
N VAL A 50 -3.61 4.45 -15.26
CA VAL A 50 -2.62 4.15 -14.23
C VAL A 50 -1.47 3.35 -14.84
N PRO A 51 -0.22 3.46 -14.33
CA PRO A 51 0.92 2.73 -14.89
C PRO A 51 0.66 1.23 -14.97
N GLN A 52 0.85 0.65 -16.16
CA GLN A 52 0.67 -0.78 -16.39
C GLN A 52 1.99 -1.50 -16.28
N ASN A 53 1.91 -2.73 -15.78
CA ASN A 53 3.04 -3.65 -15.74
C ASN A 53 3.07 -4.42 -17.06
N GLU A 54 4.04 -4.14 -17.93
CA GLU A 54 4.19 -4.86 -19.21
C GLU A 54 5.07 -6.11 -19.05
N GLU A 55 5.96 -6.15 -18.05
CA GLU A 55 6.89 -7.26 -17.81
C GLU A 55 6.28 -8.32 -16.85
N PRO A 56 6.20 -9.60 -17.26
CA PRO A 56 5.74 -10.67 -16.38
C PRO A 56 6.69 -10.90 -15.19
N GLY A 57 6.30 -10.40 -14.01
CA GLY A 57 7.05 -10.62 -12.76
C GLY A 57 7.07 -9.44 -11.79
N ASP A 58 6.67 -8.26 -12.26
CA ASP A 58 6.74 -7.02 -11.46
C ASP A 58 5.42 -6.65 -10.76
N CYS A 59 4.38 -7.48 -10.92
CA CYS A 59 3.06 -7.26 -10.32
C CYS A 59 3.11 -7.03 -8.80
N GLY A 60 4.05 -7.67 -8.10
CA GLY A 60 4.26 -7.45 -6.67
C GLY A 60 4.76 -6.05 -6.34
N VAL A 61 5.72 -5.52 -7.12
CA VAL A 61 6.27 -4.16 -6.94
C VAL A 61 5.21 -3.12 -7.28
N TYR A 62 4.50 -3.31 -8.40
CA TYR A 62 3.37 -2.48 -8.79
C TYR A 62 2.29 -2.44 -7.70
N ALA A 63 1.87 -3.60 -7.18
CA ALA A 63 0.85 -3.67 -6.14
C ALA A 63 1.26 -2.89 -4.88
N LEU A 64 2.49 -3.07 -4.40
CA LEU A 64 3.00 -2.36 -3.24
C LEU A 64 3.07 -0.86 -3.48
N LYS A 65 3.55 -0.43 -4.65
CA LYS A 65 3.63 0.99 -4.98
C LYS A 65 2.23 1.62 -5.07
N TYR A 66 1.26 0.89 -5.61
CA TYR A 66 -0.11 1.36 -5.68
C TYR A 66 -0.71 1.59 -4.29
N ILE A 67 -0.49 0.65 -3.37
CA ILE A 67 -0.92 0.78 -1.98
C ILE A 67 -0.27 2.01 -1.34
N GLU A 68 1.04 2.17 -1.49
CA GLU A 68 1.78 3.31 -0.93
C GLU A 68 1.30 4.67 -1.47
N CYS A 69 1.16 4.81 -2.80
CA CYS A 69 0.66 6.04 -3.41
C CYS A 69 -0.75 6.39 -2.89
N LYS A 70 -1.62 5.39 -2.75
CA LYS A 70 -2.96 5.63 -2.18
C LYS A 70 -2.92 5.95 -0.70
N ALA A 71 -2.01 5.33 0.05
CA ALA A 71 -1.84 5.59 1.48
C ALA A 71 -1.39 7.01 1.75
N THR A 72 -0.42 7.49 0.97
CA THR A 72 0.15 8.84 1.06
C THR A 72 -0.74 9.90 0.41
N GLY A 73 -1.69 9.52 -0.44
CA GLY A 73 -2.53 10.43 -1.21
C GLY A 73 -1.85 11.00 -2.45
N CYS A 74 -0.67 10.49 -2.81
CA CYS A 74 0.05 10.84 -4.02
C CYS A 74 -0.52 10.14 -5.27
N GLY A 75 -0.18 10.66 -6.45
CA GLY A 75 -0.41 9.98 -7.71
C GLY A 75 0.59 8.82 -7.90
N PHE A 76 0.63 8.29 -9.12
CA PHE A 76 1.54 7.21 -9.51
C PHE A 76 2.74 7.77 -10.30
N GLU A 77 3.14 9.01 -10.03
CA GLU A 77 4.22 9.67 -10.75
C GLU A 77 5.52 8.87 -10.60
N GLY A 78 6.19 8.65 -11.73
CA GLY A 78 7.45 7.94 -11.75
C GLY A 78 7.36 6.42 -11.56
N LEU A 79 6.17 5.80 -11.54
CA LEU A 79 6.02 4.35 -11.63
C LEU A 79 5.97 3.92 -13.10
N SER A 80 6.95 3.13 -13.51
CA SER A 80 7.05 2.49 -14.83
C SER A 80 8.01 1.31 -14.76
N ASP A 81 8.03 0.46 -15.78
CA ASP A 81 8.92 -0.71 -15.81
C ASP A 81 10.41 -0.31 -15.73
N GLN A 82 10.76 0.86 -16.27
CA GLN A 82 12.12 1.39 -16.25
C GLN A 82 12.66 1.61 -14.82
N CYS A 83 11.80 1.96 -13.87
CA CYS A 83 12.21 2.24 -12.50
C CYS A 83 12.02 1.05 -11.54
N ILE A 84 11.43 -0.07 -12.00
CA ILE A 84 11.21 -1.25 -11.17
C ILE A 84 12.48 -1.80 -10.52
N PRO A 85 13.63 -1.91 -11.22
CA PRO A 85 14.85 -2.43 -10.58
C PRO A 85 15.26 -1.61 -9.35
N ALA A 86 15.22 -0.28 -9.45
CA ALA A 86 15.53 0.62 -8.34
C ALA A 86 14.47 0.54 -7.22
N MET A 87 13.19 0.50 -7.58
CA MET A 87 12.09 0.37 -6.60
C MET A 87 12.16 -0.95 -5.85
N ARG A 88 12.54 -2.05 -6.51
CA ARG A 88 12.69 -3.36 -5.88
C ARG A 88 13.73 -3.31 -4.76
N ILE A 89 14.90 -2.72 -5.03
CA ILE A 89 15.98 -2.56 -4.04
C ILE A 89 15.50 -1.69 -2.88
N LYS A 90 14.89 -0.53 -3.20
CA LYS A 90 14.36 0.39 -2.18
C LYS A 90 13.32 -0.29 -1.29
N LEU A 91 12.35 -0.99 -1.88
CA LEU A 91 11.32 -1.73 -1.14
C LEU A 91 11.93 -2.83 -0.28
N ALA A 92 12.93 -3.57 -0.78
CA ALA A 92 13.59 -4.61 0.01
C ALA A 92 14.28 -4.00 1.24
N ALA A 93 15.03 -2.91 1.05
CA ALA A 93 15.71 -2.21 2.14
C ALA A 93 14.73 -1.65 3.16
N GLU A 94 13.66 -0.99 2.70
CA GLU A 94 12.61 -0.44 3.56
C GLU A 94 11.88 -1.52 4.34
N ILE A 95 11.49 -2.63 3.68
CA ILE A 95 10.84 -3.75 4.36
C ILE A 95 11.79 -4.30 5.42
N TYR A 96 13.05 -4.53 5.07
CA TYR A 96 14.05 -5.08 6.00
C TYR A 96 14.22 -4.18 7.21
N ASP A 97 14.48 -2.88 7.03
CA ASP A 97 14.65 -1.91 8.11
C ASP A 97 13.42 -1.92 9.06
N GLU A 98 12.22 -1.89 8.49
CA GLU A 98 10.96 -1.80 9.23
C GLU A 98 10.57 -3.09 9.97
N VAL A 99 10.99 -4.25 9.45
CA VAL A 99 10.62 -5.57 10.00
C VAL A 99 11.76 -6.26 10.74
N SER A 100 13.00 -5.76 10.65
CA SER A 100 14.20 -6.35 11.26
C SER A 100 14.17 -6.41 12.80
N GLY A 101 13.29 -5.63 13.44
CA GLY A 101 13.03 -5.66 14.88
C GLY A 101 11.87 -6.56 15.32
N LEU A 102 11.45 -7.51 14.48
CA LEU A 102 10.51 -8.60 14.83
C LEU A 102 11.25 -9.87 15.23
#